data_AF-A0A9W7MSW5-F1
#
_entry.id   AF-A0A9W7MSW5-F1
#
_cell.length_a   1.000
_cell.length_b   1.000
_cell.length_c   1.000
_cell.angle_alpha   90.00
_cell.angle_beta   90.00
_cell.angle_gamma   90.00
#
_symmetry.space_group_name_H-M   'P 1'
#
loop_
_entity.id
_entity.type
_entity.pdbx_description
1 polymer ?
#
loop_
_entity_poly.entity_id
_entity_poly.type
_entity_poly.pdbx_seq_one_letter_code
_entity_poly.pdbx_strand_id
1 'polypeptide(L)'
;MSRNDDSFRVSEKPQPIQVFDPTSYRVNLQNRYYDCGKFQALKTPCEHVIVVCSTAMIDFKNYIDLVYYEMEFPPIDSETEWEKTGCPKSTRIQNVMDDMHHRERKPNGQPKLCGNCKLLGHRMPKCPSRK
;
A
#
# COMPACT_ATOMS: atom_id res chain seq x y z
N MET A 1 -5.42 4.73 -44.47
CA MET A 1 -6.11 4.45 -43.19
C MET A 1 -5.22 3.49 -42.41
N SER A 2 -4.26 4.02 -41.66
CA SER A 2 -3.26 3.20 -40.96
C SER A 2 -3.81 2.78 -39.60
N ARG A 3 -3.79 1.47 -39.32
CA ARG A 3 -4.20 0.87 -38.06
C ARG A 3 -3.21 1.30 -36.98
N ASN A 4 -3.63 2.16 -36.06
CA ASN A 4 -2.91 2.35 -34.81
C ASN A 4 -3.21 1.13 -33.95
N ASP A 5 -2.19 0.30 -33.71
CA ASP A 5 -2.29 -0.83 -32.80
C ASP A 5 -2.14 -0.29 -31.37
N ASP A 6 -3.25 0.11 -30.75
CA ASP A 6 -3.32 0.58 -29.36
C ASP A 6 -3.24 -0.58 -28.35
N SER A 7 -2.47 -1.61 -28.69
CA SER A 7 -2.26 -2.82 -27.90
C SER A 7 -0.89 -2.78 -27.21
N PHE A 8 -0.89 -2.95 -25.90
CA PHE A 8 0.31 -2.88 -25.06
C PHE A 8 0.46 -4.16 -24.24
N ARG A 9 1.70 -4.53 -23.95
CA ARG A 9 2.04 -5.55 -22.94
C ARG A 9 2.69 -4.87 -21.75
N VAL A 10 2.13 -5.10 -20.57
CA VAL A 10 2.63 -4.55 -19.31
C VAL A 10 3.08 -5.71 -18.44
N SER A 11 4.30 -5.66 -17.92
CA SER A 11 4.80 -6.69 -17.00
C SER A 11 4.84 -6.15 -15.58
N GLU A 12 4.32 -6.94 -14.64
CA GLU A 12 4.45 -6.64 -13.22
C GLU A 12 5.85 -7.02 -12.72
N LYS A 13 6.40 -6.18 -11.85
CA LYS A 13 7.65 -6.49 -11.18
C LYS A 13 7.35 -7.51 -10.08
N PRO A 14 8.04 -8.66 -10.02
CA PRO A 14 7.80 -9.65 -8.98
C PRO A 14 8.09 -9.04 -7.60
N GLN A 15 7.24 -9.35 -6.62
CA GLN A 15 7.49 -8.92 -5.24
C GLN A 15 8.73 -9.65 -4.68
N PRO A 16 9.53 -9.02 -3.79
CA PRO A 16 10.79 -9.60 -3.29
C PRO A 16 10.68 -10.99 -2.63
N ILE A 17 9.48 -11.38 -2.19
CA ILE A 17 9.19 -12.65 -1.50
C ILE A 17 8.67 -13.73 -2.48
N GLN A 18 8.29 -13.33 -3.69
CA GLN A 18 7.61 -14.19 -4.66
C GLN A 18 8.56 -14.65 -5.76
N VAL A 19 8.79 -15.97 -5.84
CA VAL A 19 9.60 -16.64 -6.89
C VAL A 19 8.71 -16.99 -8.10
N PHE A 20 7.84 -16.06 -8.51
CA PHE A 20 7.00 -16.26 -9.69
C PHE A 20 7.64 -15.56 -10.89
N ASP A 21 7.51 -16.18 -12.06
CA ASP A 21 7.84 -15.54 -13.32
C ASP A 21 7.04 -14.23 -13.47
N PRO A 22 7.64 -13.18 -14.05
CA PRO A 22 6.96 -11.90 -14.22
C PRO A 22 5.71 -12.08 -15.09
N THR A 23 4.54 -11.84 -14.50
CA THR A 23 3.26 -11.88 -15.19
C THR A 23 3.17 -10.71 -16.16
N SER A 24 2.85 -10.99 -17.43
CA SER A 24 2.59 -9.98 -18.44
C SER A 24 1.11 -9.90 -18.77
N TYR A 25 0.56 -8.70 -18.83
CA TYR A 25 -0.83 -8.39 -19.11
C TYR A 25 -0.96 -7.63 -20.43
N ARG A 26 -2.04 -7.89 -21.15
CA ARG A 26 -2.42 -7.24 -22.41
C ARG A 26 -3.45 -6.16 -22.14
N VAL A 27 -3.16 -4.97 -22.63
CA VAL A 27 -4.01 -3.79 -22.55
C VAL A 27 -4.30 -3.33 -23.96
N ASN A 28 -5.56 -3.36 -24.38
CA ASN A 28 -6.00 -2.74 -25.63
C ASN A 28 -6.90 -1.55 -25.30
N LEU A 29 -6.39 -0.34 -25.56
CA LEU A 29 -7.10 0.88 -25.21
C LEU A 29 -8.31 1.13 -26.13
N GLN A 30 -8.19 0.81 -27.42
CA GLN A 30 -9.25 1.04 -28.40
C GLN A 30 -10.53 0.25 -28.07
N ASN A 31 -10.38 -1.03 -27.73
CA ASN A 31 -11.49 -1.93 -27.43
C ASN A 31 -11.81 -2.01 -25.93
N ARG A 32 -11.12 -1.22 -25.09
CA ARG A 32 -11.21 -1.24 -23.63
C ARG A 32 -11.13 -2.67 -23.06
N TYR A 33 -10.23 -3.47 -23.62
CA TYR A 33 -10.05 -4.87 -23.25
C TYR A 33 -8.76 -5.07 -22.47
N TYR A 34 -8.85 -5.77 -21.34
CA TYR A 34 -7.74 -5.99 -20.41
C TYR A 34 -7.83 -7.41 -19.83
N ASP A 35 -6.74 -8.17 -19.90
CA ASP A 35 -6.70 -9.56 -19.40
C ASP A 35 -6.50 -9.68 -17.89
N CYS A 36 -6.09 -8.61 -17.20
CA CYS A 36 -5.94 -8.60 -15.74
C CYS A 36 -7.28 -8.73 -14.97
N GLY A 37 -8.43 -8.64 -15.64
CA GLY A 37 -9.78 -8.83 -15.06
C GLY A 37 -10.28 -7.74 -14.10
N LYS A 38 -9.38 -6.97 -13.46
CA LYS A 38 -9.71 -5.94 -12.45
C LYS A 38 -10.69 -4.87 -12.98
N PHE A 39 -10.45 -4.38 -14.20
CA PHE A 39 -11.29 -3.35 -14.83
C PHE A 39 -12.75 -3.81 -15.02
N GLN A 40 -12.95 -5.05 -15.45
CA GLN A 40 -14.28 -5.57 -15.75
C GLN A 40 -15.15 -5.62 -14.49
N ALA A 41 -14.54 -5.92 -13.33
CA ALA A 41 -15.22 -5.94 -12.04
C ALA A 41 -15.43 -4.54 -11.45
N LEU A 42 -14.45 -3.66 -11.59
CA LEU A 42 -14.42 -2.36 -10.89
C LEU A 42 -14.85 -1.17 -11.76
N LYS A 43 -15.14 -1.35 -13.05
CA LYS A 43 -15.57 -0.28 -13.97
C LYS A 43 -14.64 0.95 -13.97
N THR A 44 -13.39 0.76 -13.57
CA THR A 44 -12.36 1.79 -13.41
C THR A 44 -11.05 1.29 -14.00
N PRO A 45 -10.24 2.18 -14.62
CA PRO A 45 -8.96 1.84 -15.22
C PRO A 45 -8.08 1.12 -14.19
N CYS A 46 -7.60 -0.08 -14.54
CA CYS A 46 -6.66 -0.80 -13.68
C CYS A 46 -5.27 -0.13 -13.73
N GLU A 47 -4.38 -0.52 -12.81
CA GLU A 47 -3.01 -0.01 -12.77
C GLU A 47 -2.27 -0.18 -14.10
N HIS A 48 -2.51 -1.28 -14.82
CA HIS A 48 -1.93 -1.52 -16.15
C HIS A 48 -2.38 -0.46 -17.17
N VAL A 49 -3.65 -0.07 -17.14
CA VAL A 49 -4.19 0.99 -18.02
C VAL A 49 -3.58 2.33 -17.66
N ILE A 50 -3.45 2.65 -16.37
CA ILE A 50 -2.85 3.90 -15.91
C ILE A 50 -1.40 4.01 -16.41
N VAL A 51 -0.62 2.94 -16.29
CA VAL A 51 0.77 2.89 -16.78
C VAL A 51 0.83 3.08 -18.29
N VAL A 52 -0.02 2.38 -19.05
CA VAL A 52 -0.08 2.51 -20.51
C VAL A 52 -0.48 3.92 -20.92
N CYS A 53 -1.53 4.49 -20.32
CA CYS A 53 -1.96 5.86 -20.57
C CYS A 53 -0.85 6.87 -20.27
N SER A 54 -0.14 6.71 -19.15
CA SER A 54 1.00 7.56 -18.82
C SER A 54 2.14 7.45 -19.84
N THR A 55 2.38 6.24 -20.37
CA THR A 55 3.44 6.00 -21.38
C THR A 55 3.06 6.55 -22.75
N ALA A 56 1.78 6.45 -23.11
CA ALA A 56 1.24 6.93 -24.38
C ALA A 56 0.85 8.43 -24.35
N MET A 57 1.03 9.11 -23.20
CA MET A 57 0.57 10.50 -22.96
C MET A 57 -0.93 10.70 -23.25
N ILE A 58 -1.75 9.73 -22.85
CA ILE A 58 -3.20 9.75 -22.97
C ILE A 58 -3.81 10.01 -21.59
N ASP A 59 -4.84 10.85 -21.51
CA ASP A 59 -5.59 11.02 -20.26
C ASP A 59 -6.38 9.74 -19.93
N PHE A 60 -6.02 9.10 -18.81
CA PHE A 60 -6.63 7.86 -18.36
C PHE A 60 -8.12 8.05 -17.97
N LYS A 61 -8.54 9.29 -17.68
CA LYS A 61 -9.94 9.61 -17.35
C LYS A 61 -10.92 9.22 -18.45
N ASN A 62 -10.46 9.21 -19.70
CA ASN A 62 -11.27 8.77 -20.84
C ASN A 62 -11.70 7.29 -20.74
N TYR A 63 -11.06 6.51 -19.87
CA TYR A 63 -11.35 5.09 -19.66
C TYR A 63 -12.10 4.82 -18.34
N ILE A 64 -12.50 5.85 -17.59
CA ILE A 64 -13.39 5.71 -16.43
C ILE A 64 -14.83 5.53 -16.94
N ASP A 65 -15.57 4.56 -16.37
CA ASP A 65 -16.98 4.35 -16.71
C ASP A 65 -17.85 5.52 -16.22
N LEU A 66 -18.87 5.88 -16.99
CA LEU A 66 -19.75 7.02 -16.71
C LEU A 66 -20.49 6.89 -15.37
N VAL A 67 -20.70 5.65 -14.89
CA VAL A 67 -21.28 5.37 -13.56
C VAL A 67 -20.57 6.13 -12.44
N TYR A 68 -19.27 6.42 -12.56
CA TYR A 68 -18.53 7.18 -11.55
C TYR A 68 -18.76 8.69 -11.58
N TYR A 69 -19.24 9.22 -12.70
CA TYR A 69 -19.56 10.65 -12.86
C TYR A 69 -21.01 10.95 -12.51
N GLU A 70 -21.90 9.97 -12.66
CA GLU A 70 -23.33 10.10 -12.33
C GLU A 70 -23.64 9.77 -10.85
N MET A 71 -22.64 9.34 -10.08
CA MET A 71 -22.81 9.00 -8.68
C MET A 71 -22.94 10.28 -7.83
N GLU A 72 -24.14 10.54 -7.31
CA GLU A 72 -24.33 11.54 -6.27
C GLU A 72 -23.71 11.02 -4.97
N PHE A 73 -22.55 11.58 -4.60
CA PHE A 73 -22.00 11.34 -3.26
C PHE A 73 -22.89 12.06 -2.25
N PRO A 74 -23.43 11.36 -1.23
CA PRO A 74 -24.13 12.06 -0.17
C PRO A 74 -23.19 13.11 0.43
N PRO A 75 -23.71 14.28 0.81
CA PRO A 75 -22.90 15.26 1.52
C PRO A 75 -22.22 14.55 2.69
N ILE A 76 -20.91 14.77 2.82
CA ILE A 76 -20.20 14.32 4.01
C ILE A 76 -20.78 15.16 5.14
N ASP A 77 -21.65 14.57 5.95
CA ASP A 77 -22.20 15.21 7.14
C ASP A 77 -21.02 15.71 7.97
N SER A 78 -20.80 17.02 7.95
CA SER A 78 -19.68 17.63 8.64
C SER A 78 -19.80 17.32 10.13
N GLU A 79 -18.72 16.78 10.69
CA GLU A 79 -18.32 16.89 12.10
C GLU A 79 -18.79 15.89 13.18
N THR A 80 -19.58 14.83 12.96
CA THR A 80 -20.02 14.06 14.17
C THR A 80 -19.81 12.55 14.22
N GLU A 81 -19.17 11.90 13.25
CA GLU A 81 -18.96 10.44 13.38
C GLU A 81 -17.55 10.04 13.81
N TRP A 82 -16.51 10.71 13.28
CA TRP A 82 -15.11 10.39 13.60
C TRP A 82 -14.68 10.82 15.02
N GLU A 83 -15.35 11.83 15.60
CA GLU A 83 -15.05 12.31 16.96
C GLU A 83 -15.70 11.44 18.05
N LYS A 84 -16.77 10.69 17.73
CA LYS A 84 -17.51 9.87 18.71
C LYS A 84 -16.82 8.56 19.03
N THR A 85 -16.00 8.05 18.12
CA THR A 85 -15.06 6.97 18.41
C THR A 85 -13.77 7.59 18.90
N GLY A 86 -13.71 7.90 20.21
CA GLY A 86 -12.43 8.30 20.84
C GLY A 86 -11.30 7.36 20.43
N CYS A 87 -10.07 7.88 20.40
CA CYS A 87 -8.86 7.21 19.92
C CYS A 87 -8.91 5.69 20.20
N PRO A 88 -9.03 4.84 19.17
CA PRO A 88 -9.01 3.40 19.39
C PRO A 88 -7.75 3.07 20.17
N LYS A 89 -7.84 2.16 21.15
CA LYS A 89 -6.66 1.61 21.82
C LYS A 89 -5.86 0.82 20.78
N SER A 90 -5.14 1.54 19.95
CA SER A 90 -4.26 1.02 18.94
C SER A 90 -3.06 0.46 19.69
N THR A 91 -2.95 -0.86 19.69
CA THR A 91 -1.66 -1.48 19.99
C THR A 91 -0.83 -1.26 18.74
N ARG A 92 0.32 -0.59 18.88
CA ARG A 92 1.23 -0.31 17.76
C ARG A 92 1.43 -1.57 16.93
N ILE A 93 0.99 -1.57 15.67
CA ILE A 93 1.24 -2.65 14.72
C ILE A 93 2.77 -2.76 14.55
N GLN A 94 3.33 -3.90 14.93
CA GLN A 94 4.75 -4.16 14.72
C GLN A 94 4.96 -4.53 13.25
N ASN A 95 5.74 -3.71 12.54
CA ASN A 95 6.10 -3.97 11.15
C ASN A 95 7.54 -4.50 11.06
N VAL A 96 7.94 -5.04 9.92
CA VAL A 96 9.30 -5.57 9.67
C VAL A 96 10.40 -4.52 9.93
N MET A 97 10.11 -3.22 9.79
CA MET A 97 11.03 -2.14 10.16
C MET A 97 11.29 -2.06 11.68
N ASP A 98 10.31 -2.41 12.53
CA ASP A 98 10.50 -2.50 13.99
C ASP A 98 11.41 -3.67 14.37
N ASP A 99 11.35 -4.77 13.62
CA ASP A 99 12.24 -5.93 13.79
C ASP A 99 13.68 -5.61 13.35
N MET A 100 13.85 -4.82 12.29
CA MET A 100 15.16 -4.31 11.86
C MET A 100 15.80 -3.46 12.97
N HIS A 101 15.04 -2.58 13.63
CA HIS A 101 15.53 -1.84 14.80
C HIS A 101 15.94 -2.72 15.98
N HIS A 102 15.41 -3.95 16.10
CA HIS A 102 15.83 -4.92 17.10
C HIS A 102 17.05 -5.72 16.69
N ARG A 103 17.15 -6.11 15.42
CA ARG A 103 18.27 -6.90 14.86
C ARG A 103 19.52 -6.06 14.60
N GLU A 104 19.36 -4.78 14.27
CA GLU A 104 20.45 -3.85 13.95
C GLU A 104 20.95 -3.05 15.15
N ARG A 105 20.54 -3.41 16.39
CA ARG A 105 21.26 -2.93 17.58
C ARG A 105 22.69 -3.47 17.51
N LYS A 106 23.57 -2.60 16.99
CA LYS A 106 24.99 -2.71 16.68
C LYS A 106 25.74 -3.85 17.41
N PRO A 107 26.69 -4.53 16.73
CA PRO A 107 27.58 -5.54 17.34
C PRO A 107 28.43 -5.00 18.53
N ASN A 108 28.50 -3.68 18.72
CA ASN A 108 29.10 -3.04 19.91
C ASN A 108 28.03 -2.73 20.97
N GLY A 109 27.16 -3.68 21.24
CA GLY A 109 25.92 -3.51 21.99
C GLY A 109 26.15 -2.95 23.39
N GLN A 110 25.76 -1.69 23.60
CA GLN A 110 25.64 -1.16 24.96
C GLN A 110 24.67 -2.08 25.74
N PRO A 111 25.12 -2.66 26.86
CA PRO A 111 24.32 -3.63 27.56
C PRO A 111 23.07 -2.95 28.13
N LYS A 112 21.91 -3.60 28.01
CA LYS A 112 20.61 -3.02 28.40
C LYS A 112 20.61 -2.75 29.91
N LEU A 113 20.72 -1.48 30.29
CA LEU A 113 20.64 -1.02 31.66
C LEU A 113 19.18 -1.00 32.14
N CYS A 114 19.00 -1.22 33.44
CA CYS A 114 17.70 -1.03 34.09
C CYS A 114 17.22 0.42 33.92
N GLY A 115 16.00 0.63 33.43
CA GLY A 115 15.44 1.97 33.23
C GLY A 115 15.30 2.81 34.51
N ASN A 116 15.30 2.17 35.68
CA ASN A 116 15.20 2.84 36.98
C ASN A 116 16.58 3.15 37.60
N CYS A 117 17.40 2.12 37.85
CA CYS A 117 18.69 2.29 38.54
C CYS A 117 19.91 2.32 37.61
N LYS A 118 19.72 2.20 36.30
CA LYS A 118 20.78 2.19 35.28
C LYS A 118 21.86 1.10 35.47
N LEU A 119 21.57 0.04 36.25
CA LEU A 119 22.48 -1.09 36.46
C LEU A 119 22.20 -2.24 35.48
N LEU A 120 23.22 -3.07 35.26
CA LEU A 120 23.13 -4.29 34.47
C LEU A 120 22.53 -5.46 35.26
N GLY A 121 22.12 -6.51 34.54
CA GLY A 121 21.68 -7.78 35.13
C GLY A 121 20.19 -7.87 35.46
N HIS A 122 19.43 -6.79 35.39
CA HIS A 122 17.98 -6.82 35.63
C HIS A 122 17.22 -5.77 34.82
N ARG A 123 15.94 -6.03 34.56
CA ARG A 123 15.03 -5.08 33.90
C ARG A 123 14.26 -4.28 34.93
N MET A 124 13.79 -3.10 34.54
CA MET A 124 12.98 -2.18 35.36
C MET A 124 11.89 -2.87 36.20
N PRO A 125 11.13 -3.89 35.70
CA PRO A 125 10.09 -4.53 36.50
C PRO A 125 10.60 -5.26 37.75
N LYS A 126 11.83 -5.80 37.69
CA LYS A 126 12.49 -6.59 38.75
C LYS A 126 13.60 -5.79 39.45
N CYS A 127 13.53 -4.46 39.39
CA CYS A 127 14.55 -3.59 39.97
C CYS A 127 14.44 -3.60 41.50
N PRO A 128 15.52 -3.93 42.25
CA PRO A 128 15.51 -3.90 43.71
C PRO A 128 15.22 -2.51 44.29
N SER A 129 15.60 -1.46 43.57
CA SER A 129 15.36 -0.05 43.93
C SER A 129 14.01 0.48 43.44
N ARG A 130 13.10 -0.40 42.99
CA ARG A 130 11.75 0.01 42.58
C ARG A 130 10.93 0.23 43.84
N LYS A 131 10.76 1.50 44.22
CA LYS A 131 9.77 1.91 45.22
C LYS A 131 8.36 1.61 44.73
#